data_AF-A0AAJ7FNJ3-F1
#
_entry.id   AF-A0AAJ7FNJ3-F1
#
_cell.length_a   1.000
_cell.length_b   1.000
_cell.length_c   1.000
_cell.angle_alpha   90.00
_cell.angle_beta   90.00
_cell.angle_gamma   90.00
#
_symmetry.space_group_name_H-M   'P 1'
#
loop_
_entity.id
_entity.type
_entity.pdbx_description
1 polymer ?
#
loop_
_entity_poly.entity_id
_entity_poly.type
_entity_poly.pdbx_seq_one_letter_code
_entity_poly.pdbx_strand_id
1 'polypeptide(L)'
;MALHIQSRICNTGDISKIITIRKGGKECCRSTIMKTRMNDNLQNKITVMKNNCKQQKDKKPFDKKKYRLQKYSNKYKVDQWEERRKKSVLRRYYKELHKDQDAARKLSLFASKESKEDDRASQPKKKSNAFFAAKQEFLKKKEEKKRIKEAMLKSKAEREEALKKYKEKKALIYKKLSKKTSKGQPVMKDRMEMLLQKIQEDTRDVR
;
A
#
# COMPACT_ATOMS: atom_id res chain seq x y z
N MET A 1 -80.68 -0.38 -17.90
CA MET A 1 -79.58 0.60 -18.00
C MET A 1 -78.28 -0.17 -18.18
N ALA A 2 -77.45 0.28 -19.11
CA ALA A 2 -76.39 -0.49 -19.75
C ALA A 2 -75.33 -1.05 -18.79
N LEU A 3 -74.96 -2.31 -19.05
CA LEU A 3 -73.75 -2.96 -18.55
C LEU A 3 -72.53 -2.26 -19.15
N HIS A 4 -71.58 -1.84 -18.32
CA HIS A 4 -70.23 -1.50 -18.76
C HIS A 4 -69.25 -2.49 -18.15
N ILE A 5 -68.90 -3.49 -18.95
CA ILE A 5 -67.82 -4.45 -18.70
C ILE A 5 -66.54 -3.80 -19.22
N GLN A 6 -65.55 -3.57 -18.35
CA GLN A 6 -64.17 -3.42 -18.81
C GLN A 6 -63.34 -4.57 -18.25
N SER A 7 -63.00 -5.46 -19.17
CA SER A 7 -61.99 -6.50 -19.03
C SER A 7 -60.59 -5.87 -19.04
N ARG A 8 -59.74 -6.29 -18.10
CA ARG A 8 -58.28 -6.34 -18.32
C ARG A 8 -57.77 -7.72 -17.93
N ILE A 9 -57.50 -8.49 -18.97
CA ILE A 9 -56.73 -9.74 -19.01
C ILE A 9 -55.25 -9.33 -19.11
N CYS A 10 -54.22 -9.97 -18.55
CA CYS A 10 -54.00 -11.01 -17.54
C CYS A 10 -52.47 -11.05 -17.31
N ASN A 11 -52.02 -11.99 -16.46
CA ASN A 11 -50.69 -12.64 -16.40
C ASN A 11 -49.81 -12.11 -15.26
N THR A 12 -49.40 -12.89 -14.25
CA THR A 12 -49.32 -14.34 -14.09
C THR A 12 -49.38 -14.73 -12.61
N GLY A 13 -50.13 -15.79 -12.30
CA GLY A 13 -49.59 -16.85 -11.45
C GLY A 13 -49.89 -16.88 -9.95
N ASP A 14 -51.02 -16.36 -9.47
CA ASP A 14 -51.46 -16.57 -8.08
C ASP A 14 -52.58 -17.62 -8.01
N ILE A 15 -52.21 -18.86 -7.66
CA ILE A 15 -53.15 -19.89 -7.19
C ILE A 15 -53.02 -19.96 -5.66
N SER A 16 -53.56 -18.98 -4.96
CA SER A 16 -53.92 -19.14 -3.55
C SER A 16 -55.26 -19.86 -3.48
N LYS A 17 -55.23 -21.21 -3.54
CA LYS A 17 -56.35 -22.03 -3.06
C LYS A 17 -56.21 -22.18 -1.55
N ILE A 18 -56.95 -21.36 -0.82
CA ILE A 18 -57.28 -21.61 0.58
C ILE A 18 -58.24 -22.81 0.58
N ILE A 19 -57.75 -23.97 1.06
CA ILE A 19 -58.60 -25.10 1.42
C ILE A 19 -58.36 -25.36 2.90
N THR A 20 -59.33 -24.98 3.72
CA THR A 20 -59.41 -25.38 5.12
C THR A 20 -60.15 -26.71 5.20
N ILE A 21 -59.49 -27.76 5.68
CA ILE A 21 -60.16 -29.01 6.08
C ILE A 21 -59.86 -29.24 7.56
N ARG A 22 -60.89 -29.08 8.40
CA ARG A 22 -60.95 -29.68 9.74
C ARG A 22 -61.30 -31.15 9.57
N LYS A 23 -60.44 -32.05 10.04
CA LYS A 23 -60.86 -33.37 10.55
C LYS A 23 -60.08 -33.68 11.81
N GLY A 24 -60.81 -33.94 12.88
CA GLY A 24 -60.26 -34.34 14.17
C GLY A 24 -59.73 -35.77 14.13
N GLY A 25 -58.91 -36.10 15.13
CA GLY A 25 -58.38 -37.44 15.36
C GLY A 25 -57.15 -37.37 16.24
N LYS A 26 -57.26 -37.87 17.47
CA LYS A 26 -56.18 -38.00 18.44
C LYS A 26 -55.22 -39.09 17.96
N GLU A 27 -53.92 -38.84 17.95
CA GLU A 27 -52.92 -39.88 18.16
C GLU A 27 -51.85 -39.38 19.12
N CYS A 28 -51.73 -40.12 20.22
CA CYS A 28 -50.69 -40.00 21.22
C CYS A 28 -49.46 -40.75 20.72
N CYS A 29 -48.33 -40.05 20.54
CA CYS A 29 -47.02 -40.69 20.49
C CYS A 29 -45.97 -39.77 21.12
N ARG A 30 -45.61 -40.14 22.35
CA ARG A 30 -44.43 -39.77 23.13
C ARG A 30 -43.16 -39.72 22.26
N SER A 31 -42.50 -38.57 22.15
CA SER A 31 -41.04 -38.51 22.04
C SER A 31 -40.48 -37.10 22.32
N THR A 32 -39.64 -37.06 23.35
CA THR A 32 -38.40 -36.30 23.47
C THR A 32 -38.38 -34.80 23.11
N ILE A 33 -38.29 -33.96 24.15
CA ILE A 33 -37.82 -32.58 24.05
C ILE A 33 -36.34 -32.61 23.62
N MET A 34 -36.10 -32.51 22.32
CA MET A 34 -34.83 -32.09 21.74
C MET A 34 -35.11 -30.81 20.95
N LYS A 35 -35.08 -29.65 21.61
CA LYS A 35 -35.08 -28.35 20.93
C LYS A 35 -33.80 -28.24 20.12
N THR A 36 -33.90 -28.55 18.84
CA THR A 36 -32.84 -28.38 17.86
C THR A 36 -32.53 -26.89 17.70
N ARG A 37 -31.38 -26.53 18.24
CA ARG A 37 -30.62 -25.31 18.00
C ARG A 37 -30.12 -25.29 16.55
N MET A 38 -31.04 -25.14 15.59
CA MET A 38 -30.73 -25.13 14.15
C MET A 38 -31.68 -24.17 13.41
N ASN A 39 -31.78 -22.90 13.81
CA ASN A 39 -32.57 -21.94 13.03
C ASN A 39 -32.13 -20.47 13.02
N ASP A 40 -30.95 -20.14 13.56
CA ASP A 40 -30.44 -18.74 13.51
C ASP A 40 -29.48 -18.49 12.34
N ASN A 41 -28.93 -19.55 11.72
CA ASN A 41 -27.94 -19.42 10.65
C ASN A 41 -28.58 -19.29 9.26
N LEU A 42 -29.77 -19.87 9.05
CA LEU A 42 -30.44 -19.80 7.74
C LEU A 42 -31.11 -18.44 7.50
N GLN A 43 -31.73 -17.85 8.54
CA GLN A 43 -32.34 -16.52 8.43
C GLN A 43 -31.28 -15.42 8.24
N ASN A 44 -30.14 -15.52 8.92
CA ASN A 44 -29.01 -14.61 8.70
C ASN A 44 -28.43 -14.74 7.28
N LYS A 45 -28.33 -15.95 6.73
CA LYS A 45 -27.83 -16.17 5.36
C LYS A 45 -28.78 -15.63 4.30
N ILE A 46 -30.09 -15.79 4.48
CA ILE A 46 -31.10 -15.21 3.58
C ILE A 46 -31.11 -13.67 3.67
N THR A 47 -30.89 -13.11 4.85
CA THR A 47 -30.83 -11.64 5.06
C THR A 47 -29.55 -11.04 4.43
N VAL A 48 -28.40 -11.73 4.56
CA VAL A 48 -27.15 -11.34 3.89
C VAL A 48 -27.27 -11.45 2.36
N MET A 49 -28.00 -12.44 1.84
CA MET A 49 -28.22 -12.56 0.38
C MET A 49 -29.27 -11.57 -0.16
N LYS A 50 -30.36 -11.27 0.58
CA LYS A 50 -31.36 -10.25 0.19
C LYS A 50 -30.79 -8.82 0.26
N ASN A 51 -29.90 -8.54 1.21
CA ASN A 51 -29.23 -7.23 1.33
C ASN A 51 -28.15 -7.00 0.25
N ASN A 52 -27.65 -8.06 -0.38
CA ASN A 52 -26.74 -7.98 -1.53
C ASN A 52 -27.47 -7.92 -2.89
N CYS A 53 -28.74 -8.29 -2.96
CA CYS A 53 -29.50 -8.33 -4.22
C CYS A 53 -30.22 -7.01 -4.56
N LYS A 54 -30.55 -6.18 -3.55
CA LYS A 54 -31.18 -4.85 -3.75
C LYS A 54 -30.18 -3.69 -3.95
N GLN A 55 -28.91 -4.01 -4.19
CA GLN A 55 -27.90 -3.02 -4.58
C GLN A 55 -27.23 -3.47 -5.89
N GLN A 56 -28.02 -3.67 -6.94
CA GLN A 56 -27.53 -3.33 -8.27
C GLN A 56 -27.35 -1.81 -8.30
N LYS A 57 -26.31 -1.32 -7.63
CA LYS A 57 -25.85 0.05 -7.79
C LYS A 57 -25.40 0.13 -9.24
N ASP A 58 -26.09 0.92 -10.04
CA ASP A 58 -25.59 1.35 -11.33
C ASP A 58 -24.11 1.69 -11.15
N LYS A 59 -23.23 0.89 -11.78
CA LYS A 59 -21.79 1.10 -11.66
C LYS A 59 -21.55 2.52 -12.15
N LYS A 60 -21.05 3.39 -11.25
CA LYS A 60 -20.74 4.77 -11.62
C LYS A 60 -19.94 4.74 -12.93
N PRO A 61 -20.39 5.47 -13.97
CA PRO A 61 -19.75 5.41 -15.27
C PRO A 61 -18.26 5.69 -15.13
N PHE A 62 -17.44 4.85 -15.76
CA PHE A 62 -15.99 4.92 -15.63
C PHE A 62 -15.48 6.22 -16.25
N ASP A 63 -15.02 7.13 -15.38
CA ASP A 63 -14.39 8.36 -15.83
C ASP A 63 -12.97 8.06 -16.35
N LYS A 64 -12.88 7.88 -17.67
CA LYS A 64 -11.63 7.66 -18.40
C LYS A 64 -10.62 8.80 -18.19
N LYS A 65 -11.08 10.04 -17.98
CA LYS A 65 -10.21 11.21 -17.79
C LYS A 65 -9.57 11.16 -16.40
N LYS A 66 -10.36 10.89 -15.37
CA LYS A 66 -9.85 10.67 -14.00
C LYS A 66 -8.88 9.49 -13.96
N TYR A 67 -9.19 8.38 -14.63
CA TYR A 67 -8.27 7.24 -14.71
C TYR A 67 -6.92 7.61 -15.34
N ARG A 68 -6.92 8.32 -16.48
CA ARG A 68 -5.68 8.75 -17.14
C ARG A 68 -4.84 9.66 -16.23
N LEU A 69 -5.47 10.60 -15.53
CA LEU A 69 -4.78 11.45 -14.56
C LEU A 69 -4.20 10.62 -13.41
N GLN A 70 -4.94 9.66 -12.85
CA GLN A 70 -4.43 8.79 -11.78
C GLN A 70 -3.32 7.85 -12.26
N LYS A 71 -3.37 7.39 -13.52
CA LYS A 71 -2.39 6.42 -14.04
C LYS A 71 -1.08 7.07 -14.47
N TYR A 72 -1.15 8.22 -15.12
CA TYR A 72 0.00 8.83 -15.80
C TYR A 72 0.48 10.14 -15.16
N SER A 73 -0.30 10.80 -14.30
CA SER A 73 0.18 12.00 -13.62
C SER A 73 1.28 11.63 -12.61
N ASN A 74 2.44 12.27 -12.76
CA ASN A 74 3.54 12.12 -11.81
C ASN A 74 3.12 12.56 -10.40
N LYS A 75 2.37 13.67 -10.31
CA LYS A 75 1.84 14.19 -9.04
C LYS A 75 1.03 13.13 -8.28
N TYR A 76 0.12 12.46 -8.98
CA TYR A 76 -0.71 11.42 -8.36
C TYR A 76 0.13 10.22 -7.86
N LYS A 77 1.18 9.83 -8.60
CA LYS A 77 2.07 8.75 -8.17
C LYS A 77 2.87 9.13 -6.93
N VAL A 78 3.36 10.37 -6.87
CA VAL A 78 4.06 10.91 -5.69
C VAL A 78 3.12 10.96 -4.48
N ASP A 79 1.91 11.51 -4.66
CA ASP A 79 0.89 11.59 -3.60
C ASP A 79 0.54 10.19 -3.06
N GLN A 80 0.31 9.21 -3.94
CA GLN A 80 0.08 7.81 -3.55
C GLN A 80 1.25 7.21 -2.76
N TRP A 81 2.48 7.53 -3.13
CA TRP A 81 3.67 7.06 -2.43
C TRP A 81 3.79 7.70 -1.03
N GLU A 82 3.54 9.00 -0.93
CA GLU A 82 3.49 9.70 0.35
C GLU A 82 2.38 9.19 1.27
N GLU A 83 1.18 8.96 0.74
CA GLU A 83 0.06 8.38 1.49
C GLU A 83 0.40 6.99 2.04
N ARG A 84 1.05 6.13 1.23
CA ARG A 84 1.51 4.81 1.71
C ARG A 84 2.52 4.95 2.85
N ARG A 85 3.43 5.91 2.77
CA ARG A 85 4.40 6.17 3.86
C ARG A 85 3.71 6.67 5.12
N LYS A 86 2.80 7.64 5.00
CA LYS A 86 2.01 8.16 6.13
C LYS A 86 1.21 7.04 6.81
N LYS A 87 0.53 6.19 6.02
CA LYS A 87 -0.19 5.01 6.52
C LYS A 87 0.73 4.01 7.21
N SER A 88 1.93 3.76 6.67
CA SER A 88 2.92 2.87 7.27
C SER A 88 3.39 3.38 8.64
N VAL A 89 3.71 4.68 8.73
CA VAL A 89 4.09 5.33 10.00
C VAL A 89 2.96 5.23 11.02
N LEU A 90 1.74 5.57 10.61
CA LEU A 90 0.58 5.53 11.49
C LEU A 90 0.27 4.10 11.98
N ARG A 91 0.33 3.11 11.08
CA ARG A 91 0.16 1.70 11.43
C ARG A 91 1.23 1.24 12.42
N ARG A 92 2.47 1.69 12.25
CA ARG A 92 3.56 1.36 13.17
C ARG A 92 3.30 1.94 14.56
N TYR A 93 2.88 3.20 14.64
CA TYR A 93 2.52 3.85 15.90
C TYR A 93 1.42 3.09 16.65
N TYR A 94 0.28 2.79 15.99
CA TYR A 94 -0.78 2.01 16.63
C TYR A 94 -0.34 0.59 16.99
N LYS A 95 0.52 -0.04 16.19
CA LYS A 95 1.08 -1.35 16.51
C LYS A 95 1.95 -1.32 17.76
N GLU A 96 2.69 -0.23 17.99
CA GLU A 96 3.49 -0.03 19.21
C GLU A 96 2.56 0.18 20.42
N LEU A 97 1.53 1.04 20.31
CA LEU A 97 0.52 1.19 21.37
C LEU A 97 -0.18 -0.11 21.76
N HIS A 98 -0.59 -0.93 20.78
CA HIS A 98 -1.21 -2.23 21.07
C HIS A 98 -0.24 -3.21 21.72
N LYS A 99 1.04 -3.20 21.29
CA LYS A 99 2.08 -4.04 21.92
C LYS A 99 2.34 -3.66 23.36
N ASP A 100 2.34 -2.37 23.68
CA ASP A 100 2.57 -1.88 25.05
C ASP A 100 1.41 -2.28 25.97
N GLN A 101 0.17 -2.22 25.48
CA GLN A 101 -1.00 -2.74 26.19
C GLN A 101 -0.94 -4.25 26.39
N ASP A 102 -0.57 -5.02 25.36
CA ASP A 102 -0.42 -6.47 25.47
C ASP A 102 0.75 -6.88 26.39
N ALA A 103 1.84 -6.11 26.38
CA ALA A 103 2.97 -6.30 27.27
C ALA A 103 2.59 -6.01 28.72
N ALA A 104 1.83 -4.94 28.98
CA ALA A 104 1.29 -4.64 30.30
C ALA A 104 0.34 -5.74 30.80
N ARG A 105 -0.55 -6.24 29.94
CA ARG A 105 -1.44 -7.38 30.26
C ARG A 105 -0.68 -8.68 30.54
N LYS A 106 0.40 -8.94 29.80
CA LYS A 106 1.28 -10.10 30.04
C LYS A 106 2.07 -9.96 31.34
N LEU A 107 2.53 -8.76 31.67
CA LEU A 107 3.19 -8.46 32.94
C LEU A 107 2.24 -8.66 34.12
N SER A 108 1.00 -8.17 34.04
CA SER A 108 0.00 -8.42 35.09
C SER A 108 -0.34 -9.90 35.22
N LEU A 109 -0.40 -10.65 34.12
CA LEU A 109 -0.64 -12.10 34.13
C LEU A 109 0.53 -12.89 34.74
N PHE A 110 1.77 -12.40 34.58
CA PHE A 110 2.96 -12.97 35.21
C PHE A 110 3.01 -12.65 36.72
N ALA A 111 2.68 -11.41 37.11
CA ALA A 111 2.63 -10.99 38.51
C ALA A 111 1.57 -11.76 39.33
N SER A 112 0.46 -12.17 38.70
CA SER A 112 -0.57 -13.01 39.33
C SER A 112 -0.21 -14.50 39.38
N LYS A 113 0.92 -14.92 38.81
CA LYS A 113 1.36 -16.33 38.76
C LYS A 113 2.58 -16.63 39.65
N GLU A 114 3.05 -15.66 40.43
CA GLU A 114 4.07 -15.86 41.47
C GLU A 114 3.43 -16.35 42.77
N SER A 115 2.88 -17.56 42.74
CA SER A 115 2.67 -18.39 43.94
C SER A 115 2.60 -19.85 43.52
N LYS A 116 3.74 -20.41 43.11
CA LYS A 116 4.08 -21.83 43.21
C LYS A 116 5.54 -22.01 42.78
N GLU A 117 6.34 -22.35 43.78
CA GLU A 117 7.74 -22.74 43.69
C GLU A 117 7.93 -23.93 42.75
N ASP A 118 9.09 -23.97 42.08
CA ASP A 118 9.82 -25.22 41.89
C ASP A 118 11.30 -24.90 41.59
N ASP A 119 12.13 -25.29 42.55
CA ASP A 119 13.59 -25.22 42.54
C ASP A 119 14.20 -26.18 41.51
N ARG A 120 14.93 -25.64 40.54
CA ARG A 120 16.06 -26.34 39.90
C ARG A 120 17.22 -25.39 39.66
N ALA A 121 18.15 -25.39 40.60
CA ALA A 121 19.44 -24.71 40.52
C ALA A 121 20.29 -25.31 39.38
N SER A 122 20.38 -24.60 38.25
CA SER A 122 21.41 -24.81 37.24
C SER A 122 22.40 -23.65 37.32
N GLN A 123 23.65 -23.97 37.64
CA GLN A 123 24.76 -23.04 37.81
C GLN A 123 24.85 -22.02 36.65
N PRO A 124 24.83 -20.70 36.91
CA PRO A 124 24.94 -19.70 35.87
C PRO A 124 26.38 -19.66 35.35
N LYS A 125 26.61 -20.27 34.19
CA LYS A 125 27.80 -19.97 33.38
C LYS A 125 27.86 -18.45 33.23
N LYS A 126 28.98 -17.82 33.61
CA LYS A 126 29.19 -16.37 33.55
C LYS A 126 29.02 -15.90 32.09
N LYS A 127 27.79 -15.58 31.71
CA LYS A 127 27.46 -14.98 30.42
C LYS A 127 28.22 -13.66 30.39
N SER A 128 29.09 -13.47 29.40
CA SER A 128 29.67 -12.16 29.13
C SER A 128 28.54 -11.13 29.14
N ASN A 129 28.73 -10.04 29.88
CA ASN A 129 27.67 -9.13 30.30
C ASN A 129 26.84 -8.70 29.07
N ALA A 130 25.59 -9.14 28.93
CA ALA A 130 24.77 -8.91 27.73
C ALA A 130 24.65 -7.41 27.39
N PHE A 131 24.69 -6.58 28.43
CA PHE A 131 24.78 -5.13 28.35
C PHE A 131 26.02 -4.63 27.60
N PHE A 132 27.19 -5.24 27.86
CA PHE A 132 28.44 -4.90 27.21
C PHE A 132 28.42 -5.26 25.71
N ALA A 133 27.88 -6.43 25.36
CA ALA A 133 27.70 -6.82 23.96
C ALA A 133 26.76 -5.84 23.22
N ALA A 134 25.63 -5.48 23.85
CA ALA A 134 24.69 -4.49 23.29
C ALA A 134 25.33 -3.11 23.09
N LYS A 135 26.16 -2.66 24.04
CA LYS A 135 26.90 -1.40 23.94
C LYS A 135 27.90 -1.41 22.78
N GLN A 136 28.64 -2.50 22.60
CA GLN A 136 29.58 -2.64 21.49
C GLN A 136 28.87 -2.63 20.13
N GLU A 137 27.76 -3.37 19.98
CA GLU A 137 26.98 -3.33 18.74
C GLU A 137 26.42 -1.94 18.43
N PHE A 138 25.96 -1.21 19.45
CA PHE A 138 25.47 0.14 19.28
C PHE A 138 26.55 1.08 18.73
N LEU A 139 27.77 0.99 19.27
CA LEU A 139 28.91 1.77 18.79
C LEU A 139 29.26 1.41 17.33
N LYS A 140 29.32 0.12 17.00
CA LYS A 140 29.54 -0.34 15.61
C LYS A 140 28.49 0.22 14.64
N LYS A 141 27.21 0.11 14.98
CA LYS A 141 26.09 0.64 14.17
C LYS A 141 26.16 2.17 14.05
N LYS A 142 26.64 2.88 15.08
CA LYS A 142 26.83 4.34 15.04
C LYS A 142 27.95 4.73 14.09
N GLU A 143 29.06 4.02 14.11
CA GLU A 143 30.21 4.24 13.21
C GLU A 143 29.87 3.91 11.76
N GLU A 144 29.21 2.79 11.50
CA GLU A 144 28.76 2.41 10.16
C GLU A 144 27.84 3.48 9.56
N LYS A 145 26.88 4.00 10.35
CA LYS A 145 26.02 5.11 9.93
C LYS A 145 26.82 6.38 9.59
N LYS A 146 27.90 6.66 10.32
CA LYS A 146 28.78 7.81 10.00
C LYS A 146 29.51 7.57 8.68
N ARG A 147 30.10 6.38 8.49
CA ARG A 147 30.80 6.01 7.25
C ARG A 147 29.89 6.07 6.03
N ILE A 148 28.65 5.57 6.13
CA ILE A 148 27.67 5.64 5.04
C ILE A 148 27.31 7.09 4.70
N LYS A 149 27.12 7.95 5.72
CA LYS A 149 26.83 9.38 5.50
C LYS A 149 28.00 10.08 4.81
N GLU A 150 29.23 9.83 5.26
CA GLU A 150 30.43 10.41 4.66
C GLU A 150 30.61 9.95 3.21
N ALA A 151 30.44 8.65 2.92
CA ALA A 151 30.49 8.13 1.55
C ALA A 151 29.40 8.73 0.65
N MET A 152 28.18 8.88 1.16
CA MET A 152 27.09 9.53 0.43
C MET A 152 27.39 11.00 0.14
N LEU A 153 27.96 11.73 1.11
CA LEU A 153 28.34 13.14 0.91
C LEU A 153 29.45 13.27 -0.14
N LYS A 154 30.47 12.40 -0.10
CA LYS A 154 31.54 12.37 -1.11
C LYS A 154 31.00 12.11 -2.50
N SER A 155 30.19 11.06 -2.67
CA SER A 155 29.57 10.72 -3.96
C SER A 155 28.66 11.84 -4.50
N LYS A 156 27.94 12.55 -3.62
CA LYS A 156 27.15 13.73 -4.01
C LYS A 156 28.05 14.86 -4.50
N ALA A 157 29.12 15.17 -3.76
CA ALA A 157 30.06 16.22 -4.13
C ALA A 157 30.73 15.94 -5.48
N GLU A 158 31.19 14.71 -5.70
CA GLU A 158 31.78 14.26 -6.98
C GLU A 158 30.79 14.42 -8.14
N ARG A 159 29.53 14.01 -7.94
CA ARG A 159 28.47 14.18 -8.95
C ARG A 159 28.19 15.65 -9.25
N GLU A 160 28.12 16.49 -8.22
CA GLU A 160 27.88 17.92 -8.38
C GLU A 160 29.05 18.60 -9.10
N GLU A 161 30.29 18.24 -8.76
CA GLU A 161 31.49 18.74 -9.43
C GLU A 161 31.53 18.32 -10.90
N ALA A 162 31.23 17.06 -11.22
CA ALA A 162 31.14 16.58 -12.60
C ALA A 162 30.05 17.34 -13.39
N LEU A 163 28.90 17.59 -12.78
CA LEU A 163 27.82 18.38 -13.40
C LEU A 163 28.22 19.84 -13.60
N LYS A 164 28.93 20.46 -12.65
CA LYS A 164 29.45 21.84 -12.81
C LYS A 164 30.43 21.92 -13.97
N LYS A 165 31.43 21.03 -14.02
CA LYS A 165 32.39 20.95 -15.12
C LYS A 165 31.70 20.74 -16.47
N TYR A 166 30.69 19.88 -16.55
CA TYR A 166 29.92 19.68 -17.77
C TYR A 166 29.17 20.96 -18.19
N LYS A 167 28.49 21.64 -17.26
CA LYS A 167 27.76 22.88 -17.53
C LYS A 167 28.69 23.99 -17.99
N GLU A 168 29.84 24.14 -17.35
CA GLU A 168 30.88 25.12 -17.73
C GLU A 168 31.39 24.86 -19.14
N LYS A 169 31.81 23.62 -19.44
CA LYS A 169 32.24 23.22 -20.79
C LYS A 169 31.17 23.51 -21.83
N LYS A 170 29.91 23.13 -21.54
CA LYS A 170 28.77 23.37 -22.43
C LYS A 170 28.54 24.86 -22.67
N ALA A 171 28.61 25.69 -21.63
CA ALA A 171 28.45 27.14 -21.73
C ALA A 171 29.57 27.79 -22.56
N LEU A 172 30.82 27.35 -22.35
CA LEU A 172 31.97 27.83 -23.13
C LEU A 172 31.85 27.47 -24.61
N ILE A 173 31.50 26.22 -24.92
CA ILE A 173 31.27 25.76 -26.30
C ILE A 173 30.13 26.55 -26.93
N TYR A 174 29.01 26.70 -26.23
CA TYR A 174 27.87 27.48 -26.72
C TYR A 174 28.27 28.92 -27.03
N LYS A 175 28.98 29.60 -26.11
CA LYS A 175 29.46 30.98 -26.30
C LYS A 175 30.38 31.12 -27.51
N LYS A 176 31.23 30.12 -27.81
CA LYS A 176 32.07 30.11 -29.02
C LYS A 176 31.20 29.95 -30.28
N LEU A 177 30.32 28.95 -30.30
CA LEU A 177 29.52 28.61 -31.48
C LEU A 177 28.37 29.58 -31.79
N SER A 178 27.91 30.33 -30.79
CA SER A 178 26.83 31.32 -30.92
C SER A 178 27.30 32.65 -31.49
N LYS A 179 28.62 32.85 -31.67
CA LYS A 179 29.16 34.09 -32.25
C LYS A 179 28.70 34.27 -33.69
N LYS A 180 28.36 35.50 -34.03
CA LYS A 180 27.94 35.91 -35.37
C LYS A 180 28.84 37.04 -35.87
N THR A 181 29.00 37.14 -37.19
CA THR A 181 29.64 38.26 -37.86
C THR A 181 28.71 39.48 -37.85
N SER A 182 29.21 40.65 -38.24
CA SER A 182 28.39 41.88 -38.37
C SER A 182 27.15 41.70 -39.25
N LYS A 183 27.23 40.81 -40.24
CA LYS A 183 26.13 40.45 -41.15
C LYS A 183 25.21 39.34 -40.60
N GLY A 184 25.37 38.95 -39.33
CA GLY A 184 24.54 37.95 -38.65
C GLY A 184 24.84 36.49 -39.00
N GLN A 185 25.80 36.22 -39.88
CA GLN A 185 26.22 34.86 -40.21
C GLN A 185 27.04 34.26 -39.07
N PRO A 186 26.97 32.93 -38.84
CA PRO A 186 27.80 32.31 -37.82
C PRO A 186 29.28 32.38 -38.18
N VAL A 187 30.13 32.61 -37.17
CA VAL A 187 31.59 32.62 -37.38
C VAL A 187 32.07 31.21 -37.70
N MET A 188 32.61 31.00 -38.91
CA MET A 188 33.01 29.68 -39.40
C MET A 188 34.23 29.10 -38.71
N LYS A 189 35.22 29.93 -38.34
CA LYS A 189 36.48 29.49 -37.72
C LYS A 189 36.27 28.57 -36.51
N ASP A 190 35.50 29.02 -35.52
CA ASP A 190 35.24 28.28 -34.27
C ASP A 190 34.49 26.95 -34.53
N ARG A 191 33.68 26.87 -35.60
CA ARG A 191 32.95 25.65 -36.00
C ARG A 191 33.87 24.64 -36.67
N MET A 192 34.75 25.11 -37.54
CA MET A 192 35.72 24.26 -38.24
C MET A 192 36.72 23.63 -37.27
N GLU A 193 37.20 24.38 -36.28
CA GLU A 193 38.08 23.86 -35.23
C GLU A 193 37.42 22.72 -34.43
N MET A 194 36.14 22.89 -34.06
CA MET A 194 35.38 21.85 -33.35
C MET A 194 35.14 20.59 -34.20
N LEU A 195 34.92 20.74 -35.51
CA LEU A 195 34.80 19.60 -36.42
C LEU A 195 36.12 18.86 -36.57
N LEU A 196 37.23 19.58 -36.73
CA LEU A 196 38.56 19.00 -36.82
C LEU A 196 38.89 18.20 -35.54
N GLN A 197 38.60 18.78 -34.37
CA GLN A 197 38.82 18.10 -33.10
C GLN A 197 38.05 16.77 -33.02
N LYS A 198 36.77 16.75 -33.44
CA LYS A 198 35.97 15.52 -33.46
C LYS A 198 36.54 14.46 -34.38
N ILE A 199 36.94 14.83 -35.59
CA ILE A 199 37.56 13.89 -36.54
C ILE A 199 38.85 13.30 -35.93
N GLN A 200 39.66 14.13 -35.25
CA GLN A 200 40.87 13.67 -34.57
C GLN A 200 40.58 12.75 -33.37
N GLU A 201 39.50 13.00 -32.63
CA GLU A 201 39.06 12.13 -31.53
C GLU A 201 38.55 10.79 -32.09
N ASP A 202 37.66 10.82 -33.08
CA ASP A 202 37.10 9.63 -33.72
C ASP A 202 38.21 8.76 -34.37
N THR A 203 39.22 9.38 -34.97
CA THR A 203 40.36 8.65 -35.58
C THR A 203 41.36 8.09 -34.55
N ARG A 204 41.45 8.67 -33.35
CA ARG A 204 42.27 8.13 -32.26
C ARG A 204 41.62 6.94 -31.60
N ASP A 205 40.30 6.96 -31.42
CA ASP A 205 39.56 5.88 -30.75
C ASP A 205 39.42 4.61 -31.60
N VAL A 206 39.63 4.72 -32.91
CA VAL A 206 39.62 3.58 -33.85
C VAL A 206 40.98 2.87 -33.95
N ARG A 207 42.07 3.46 -33.43
CA ARG A 207 43.40 2.82 -33.35
C ARG A 207 43.67 2.24 -31.98
#